data_AF-Q24MK6-F1
#
_entry.id   AF-Q24MK6-F1
#
_cell.length_a   1.000
_cell.length_b   1.000
_cell.length_c   1.000
_cell.angle_alpha   90.00
_cell.angle_beta   90.00
_cell.angle_gamma   90.00
#
_symmetry.space_group_name_H-M   'P 1'
#
loop_
_entity.id
_entity.type
_entity.pdbx_description
1 polymer ?
#
loop_
_entity_poly.entity_id
_entity_poly.type
_entity_poly.pdbx_seq_one_letter_code
_entity_poly.pdbx_strand_id
1 'polypeptide(L)'
;MLYNNTCRPKRKETPMAKEVLIQIASTQSYEEGSEERLEFSAAGTLHKREGSYYIVYRDSATAGTAEVTTSLKVEPAKVTLNRMGAIDQKQIFEQGVRHSSTYVTPQGSLFLQVLTEEMKID
;
A
#
# COMPACT_ATOMS: atom_id res chain seq x y z
N MET A 1 16.96 -38.48 33.62
CA MET A 1 15.79 -37.58 33.75
C MET A 1 16.33 -36.28 34.31
N LEU A 2 16.25 -35.11 33.69
CA LEU A 2 15.21 -34.54 32.83
C LEU A 2 15.82 -33.65 31.74
N TYR A 3 15.08 -33.58 30.64
CA TYR A 3 15.26 -32.73 29.47
C TYR A 3 15.42 -31.24 29.82
N ASN A 4 16.15 -30.49 29.00
CA ASN A 4 15.77 -29.09 28.71
C ASN A 4 16.17 -28.73 27.27
N ASN A 5 15.26 -29.04 26.35
CA ASN A 5 15.20 -28.47 25.02
C ASN A 5 14.69 -27.03 25.12
N THR A 6 15.58 -26.04 25.04
CA THR A 6 15.17 -24.68 24.68
C THR A 6 15.25 -24.55 23.16
N CYS A 7 14.20 -25.02 22.49
CA CYS A 7 13.96 -24.71 21.10
C CYS A 7 13.71 -23.19 21.01
N ARG A 8 14.74 -22.42 20.65
CA ARG A 8 14.57 -21.03 20.25
C ARG A 8 13.60 -21.01 19.07
N PRO A 9 12.56 -20.17 19.05
CA PRO A 9 11.69 -20.09 17.88
C PRO A 9 12.56 -19.71 16.69
N LYS A 10 12.66 -20.61 15.71
CA LYS A 10 13.27 -20.30 14.42
C LYS A 10 12.56 -19.07 13.87
N ARG A 11 13.30 -17.98 13.67
CA ARG A 11 12.82 -16.79 12.96
C ARG A 11 12.23 -17.32 11.65
N LYS A 12 10.90 -17.22 11.48
CA LYS A 12 10.25 -17.62 10.22
C LYS A 12 10.99 -16.90 9.10
N GLU A 13 11.61 -17.65 8.19
CA GLU A 13 12.20 -17.08 6.98
C GLU A 13 11.10 -16.31 6.27
N THR A 14 11.23 -14.99 6.26
CA THR A 14 10.41 -14.15 5.41
C THR A 14 10.73 -14.58 3.99
N PRO A 15 9.74 -14.99 3.16
CA PRO A 15 10.00 -15.30 1.76
C PRO A 15 10.76 -14.14 1.14
N MET A 16 11.89 -14.42 0.48
CA MET A 16 12.83 -13.39 0.03
C MET A 16 12.10 -12.34 -0.81
N ALA A 17 12.17 -11.09 -0.37
CA ALA A 17 11.61 -9.97 -1.07
C ALA A 17 12.37 -9.76 -2.39
N LYS A 18 11.63 -9.67 -3.50
CA LYS A 18 12.18 -9.39 -4.82
C LYS A 18 12.24 -7.88 -5.02
N GLU A 19 13.41 -7.35 -5.35
CA GLU A 19 13.56 -5.96 -5.81
C GLU A 19 12.83 -5.78 -7.15
N VAL A 20 12.02 -4.73 -7.26
CA VAL A 20 11.20 -4.43 -8.44
C VAL A 20 11.19 -2.93 -8.73
N LEU A 21 11.02 -2.57 -10.01
CA LEU A 21 10.63 -1.23 -10.42
C LEU A 21 9.11 -1.17 -10.49
N ILE A 22 8.51 -0.25 -9.73
CA ILE A 22 7.07 -0.05 -9.67
C ILE A 22 6.74 1.18 -10.51
N GLN A 23 5.77 1.04 -11.41
CA GLN A 23 5.23 2.14 -12.19
C GLN A 23 3.83 2.45 -11.68
N ILE A 24 3.59 3.71 -11.32
CA ILE A 24 2.30 4.20 -10.86
C ILE A 24 1.83 5.24 -11.87
N ALA A 25 0.63 5.02 -12.39
CA ALA A 25 -0.07 5.96 -13.25
C ALA A 25 -1.46 6.22 -12.65
N SER A 26 -1.87 7.48 -12.63
CA SER A 26 -3.21 7.88 -12.22
C SER A 26 -3.76 8.94 -13.17
N THR A 27 -5.05 8.84 -13.45
CA THR A 27 -5.81 9.88 -14.14
C THR A 27 -6.98 10.25 -13.22
N GLN A 28 -7.11 11.54 -12.93
CA GLN A 28 -8.20 12.08 -12.12
C GLN A 28 -9.02 13.01 -13.01
N SER A 29 -10.32 12.75 -13.08
CA SER A 29 -11.27 13.56 -13.85
C SER A 29 -12.15 14.32 -12.87
N TYR A 30 -12.34 15.61 -13.10
CA TYR A 30 -13.14 16.49 -12.25
C TYR A 30 -14.48 16.84 -12.93
N GLU A 31 -15.48 17.26 -12.15
CA GLU A 31 -16.83 17.59 -12.66
C GLU A 31 -16.82 18.72 -13.71
N GLU A 32 -15.87 19.63 -13.60
CA GLU A 32 -15.65 20.73 -14.56
C GLU A 32 -15.09 20.25 -15.92
N GLY A 33 -14.79 18.96 -16.06
CA GLY A 33 -14.29 18.34 -17.29
C GLY A 33 -12.77 18.38 -17.44
N SER A 34 -12.04 18.87 -16.44
CA SER A 34 -10.57 18.81 -16.41
C SER A 34 -10.09 17.41 -16.06
N GLU A 35 -8.94 17.02 -16.65
CA GLU A 35 -8.24 15.79 -16.32
C GLU A 35 -6.81 16.10 -15.85
N GLU A 36 -6.40 15.46 -14.77
CA GLU A 36 -5.02 15.48 -14.27
C GLU A 36 -4.41 14.08 -14.41
N ARG A 37 -3.21 14.02 -15.00
CA ARG A 37 -2.44 12.78 -15.11
C ARG A 37 -1.17 12.87 -14.30
N LEU A 38 -0.90 11.84 -13.52
CA LEU A 38 0.33 11.68 -12.75
C LEU A 38 0.93 10.32 -13.05
N GLU A 39 2.19 10.31 -13.47
CA GLU A 39 2.99 9.11 -13.66
C GLU A 39 4.30 9.24 -12.90
N PHE A 40 4.66 8.21 -12.14
CA PHE A 40 5.98 8.12 -11.54
C PHE A 40 6.42 6.68 -11.37
N SER A 41 7.72 6.50 -11.21
CA SER A 41 8.32 5.19 -10.92
C SER A 41 9.04 5.21 -9.59
N ALA A 42 9.00 4.09 -8.88
CA ALA A 42 9.69 3.92 -7.60
C ALA A 42 10.38 2.56 -7.56
N ALA A 43 11.58 2.52 -6.99
CA ALA A 43 12.18 1.25 -6.58
C ALA A 43 11.46 0.74 -5.33
N GLY A 44 11.21 -0.56 -5.28
CA GLY A 44 10.56 -1.17 -4.13
C GLY A 44 10.72 -2.68 -4.11
N THR A 45 9.96 -3.32 -3.24
CA THR A 45 10.02 -4.76 -3.04
C THR A 45 8.67 -5.41 -3.28
N LEU A 46 8.69 -6.62 -3.82
CA LEU A 46 7.55 -7.50 -4.00
C LEU A 46 7.79 -8.81 -3.24
N HIS A 47 6.86 -9.22 -2.40
CA HIS A 47 6.90 -10.53 -1.75
C HIS A 47 5.52 -11.17 -1.63
N LYS A 48 5.47 -12.50 -1.56
CA LYS A 48 4.24 -13.27 -1.40
C LYS A 48 4.19 -13.86 0.01
N ARG A 49 3.08 -13.69 0.72
CA ARG A 49 2.86 -14.28 2.04
C ARG A 49 1.40 -14.68 2.20
N GLU A 50 1.16 -15.91 2.64
CA GLU A 50 -0.17 -16.42 2.98
C GLU A 50 -1.19 -16.25 1.82
N GLY A 51 -0.74 -16.40 0.57
CA GLY A 51 -1.59 -16.27 -0.62
C GLY A 51 -1.79 -14.84 -1.12
N SER A 52 -1.34 -13.82 -0.38
CA SER A 52 -1.37 -12.41 -0.79
C SER A 52 -0.02 -11.93 -1.32
N TYR A 53 -0.05 -10.96 -2.22
CA TYR A 53 1.14 -10.22 -2.65
C TYR A 53 1.27 -8.92 -1.85
N TYR A 54 2.50 -8.54 -1.58
CA TYR A 54 2.85 -7.32 -0.87
C TYR A 54 3.84 -6.54 -1.70
N ILE A 55 3.47 -5.32 -2.07
CA ILE A 55 4.33 -4.36 -2.75
C ILE A 55 4.66 -3.25 -1.76
N VAL A 56 5.93 -2.93 -1.56
CA VAL A 56 6.36 -1.89 -0.62
C VAL A 56 7.37 -0.97 -1.28
N TYR A 57 7.15 0.34 -1.18
CA TYR A 57 8.05 1.37 -1.69
C TYR A 57 8.04 2.61 -0.80
N ARG A 58 9.06 3.45 -0.96
CA ARG A 58 9.11 4.78 -0.33
C ARG A 58 8.65 5.82 -1.33
N ASP A 59 7.70 6.64 -0.91
CA ASP A 59 7.22 7.76 -1.70
C ASP A 59 8.21 8.92 -1.59
N SER A 60 8.77 9.35 -2.72
CA SER A 60 9.67 10.50 -2.80
C SER A 60 8.97 11.75 -3.34
N ALA A 61 7.66 11.68 -3.63
CA ALA A 61 6.90 12.79 -4.22
C ALA A 61 6.60 13.92 -3.21
N THR A 62 6.68 13.66 -1.90
CA THR A 62 6.64 14.72 -0.89
C THR A 62 7.98 15.46 -0.87
N ALA A 63 8.07 16.55 -1.63
CA ALA A 63 9.21 17.46 -1.60
C ALA A 63 9.45 17.96 -0.16
N GLY A 64 10.58 17.57 0.42
CA GLY A 64 11.04 18.04 1.74
C GLY A 64 10.88 17.01 2.85
N THR A 65 11.95 16.22 3.06
CA THR A 65 12.32 15.48 4.29
C THR A 65 11.33 14.49 4.92
N ALA A 66 10.09 14.42 4.45
CA ALA A 66 9.02 13.61 5.01
C ALA A 66 8.92 12.27 4.26
N GLU A 67 9.50 11.21 4.84
CA GLU A 67 9.42 9.86 4.28
C GLU A 67 8.00 9.28 4.49
N VAL A 68 7.39 8.79 3.41
CA VAL A 68 6.17 7.98 3.48
C VAL A 68 6.49 6.60 2.94
N THR A 69 6.23 5.57 3.74
CA THR A 69 6.28 4.18 3.28
C THR A 69 4.90 3.77 2.82
N THR A 70 4.77 3.42 1.55
CA THR A 70 3.53 2.88 0.99
C THR A 70 3.65 1.37 0.86
N SER A 71 2.65 0.67 1.39
CA SER A 71 2.51 -0.78 1.27
C SER A 71 1.15 -1.11 0.67
N LEU A 72 1.15 -2.00 -0.32
CA LEU A 72 -0.04 -2.56 -0.94
C LEU A 72 -0.12 -4.03 -0.58
N LYS A 73 -1.20 -4.44 0.08
CA LYS A 73 -1.57 -5.86 0.21
C LYS A 73 -2.59 -6.17 -0.87
N VAL A 74 -2.23 -7.08 -1.77
CA VAL A 74 -3.04 -7.50 -2.91
C VAL A 74 -3.61 -8.89 -2.62
N GLU A 75 -4.93 -8.95 -2.51
CA GLU A 75 -5.74 -10.16 -2.33
C GLU A 75 -6.66 -10.32 -3.55
N PRO A 76 -7.16 -11.52 -3.88
CA PRO A 76 -7.92 -11.76 -5.11
C PRO A 76 -9.11 -10.82 -5.35
N ALA A 77 -9.79 -10.38 -4.28
CA ALA A 77 -10.98 -9.53 -4.37
C ALA A 77 -10.78 -8.15 -3.71
N LYS A 78 -9.57 -7.85 -3.21
CA LYS A 78 -9.33 -6.65 -2.39
C LYS A 78 -7.88 -6.20 -2.45
N VAL A 79 -7.68 -4.89 -2.55
CA VAL A 79 -6.37 -4.26 -2.36
C VAL A 79 -6.43 -3.34 -1.15
N THR A 80 -5.47 -3.48 -0.24
CA THR A 80 -5.32 -2.55 0.89
C THR A 80 -4.06 -1.72 0.68
N LEU A 81 -4.22 -0.40 0.56
CA LEU A 81 -3.14 0.57 0.59
C LEU A 81 -2.95 1.04 2.03
N ASN A 82 -1.71 1.00 2.51
CA ASN A 82 -1.32 1.49 3.82
C ASN A 82 -0.10 2.39 3.66
N ARG A 83 -0.30 3.68 3.92
CA ARG A 83 0.71 4.73 4.00
C ARG A 83 1.03 4.98 5.47
N MET A 84 2.32 5.05 5.77
CA MET A 84 2.81 5.36 7.12
C MET A 84 3.95 6.38 7.06
N GLY A 85 3.97 7.32 7.99
CA GLY A 85 5.03 8.32 8.14
C GLY A 85 4.47 9.73 8.13
N ALA A 86 4.96 10.58 7.23
CA ALA A 86 4.42 11.93 7.10
C ALA A 86 2.96 11.97 6.62
N ILE A 87 2.51 10.90 5.98
CA ILE A 87 1.11 10.66 5.65
C ILE A 87 0.73 9.31 6.24
N ASP A 88 -0.33 9.30 7.05
CA ASP A 88 -0.94 8.07 7.54
C ASP A 88 -2.31 7.86 6.90
N GLN A 89 -2.49 6.71 6.25
CA GLN A 89 -3.76 6.35 5.63
C GLN A 89 -3.84 4.84 5.44
N LYS A 90 -4.99 4.26 5.79
CA LYS A 90 -5.36 2.90 5.37
C LYS A 90 -6.60 2.96 4.47
N GLN A 91 -6.41 2.70 3.18
CA GLN A 91 -7.48 2.65 2.19
C GLN A 91 -7.69 1.22 1.72
N ILE A 92 -8.96 0.82 1.63
CA ILE A 92 -9.36 -0.46 1.05
C ILE A 92 -10.04 -0.18 -0.28
N PHE A 93 -9.65 -0.95 -1.29
CA PHE A 93 -10.29 -1.02 -2.60
C PHE A 93 -10.90 -2.41 -2.74
N GLU A 94 -12.21 -2.47 -2.89
CA GLU A 94 -12.99 -3.69 -2.99
C GLU A 94 -14.20 -3.38 -3.87
N GLN A 95 -14.32 -4.11 -4.98
CA GLN A 95 -15.27 -3.76 -6.02
C GLN A 95 -16.72 -3.78 -5.50
N GLY A 96 -17.47 -2.71 -5.77
CA GLY A 96 -18.85 -2.53 -5.34
C GLY A 96 -19.02 -2.19 -3.84
N VAL A 97 -17.94 -2.07 -3.08
CA VAL A 97 -18.00 -1.76 -1.64
C VAL A 97 -17.44 -0.37 -1.38
N ARG A 98 -18.21 0.45 -0.65
CA ARG A 98 -17.78 1.77 -0.20
C ARG A 98 -16.96 1.65 1.08
N HIS A 99 -15.69 2.05 1.03
CA HIS A 99 -14.79 2.06 2.18
C HIS A 99 -14.47 3.49 2.59
N SER A 100 -14.52 3.75 3.90
CA SER A 100 -14.13 5.04 4.49
C SER A 100 -12.70 4.97 5.03
N SER A 101 -11.94 6.05 4.91
CA SER A 101 -10.61 6.18 5.51
C SER A 101 -10.36 7.61 5.98
N THR A 102 -9.36 7.78 6.84
CA THR A 102 -8.85 9.11 7.21
C THR A 102 -7.46 9.26 6.60
N TYR A 103 -7.28 10.33 5.82
CA TYR A 103 -6.01 10.75 5.27
C TYR A 103 -5.41 11.80 6.21
N VAL A 104 -4.37 11.42 6.94
CA VAL A 104 -3.74 12.27 7.96
C VAL A 104 -2.44 12.82 7.42
N THR A 105 -2.30 14.15 7.45
CA THR A 105 -1.05 14.87 7.19
C THR A 105 -0.68 15.74 8.39
N PRO A 106 0.50 16.36 8.42
CA PRO A 106 0.87 17.27 9.50
C PRO A 106 -0.01 18.53 9.55
N GLN A 107 -0.65 18.90 8.44
CA GLN A 107 -1.49 20.09 8.33
C GLN A 107 -2.94 19.84 8.74
N GLY A 108 -3.37 18.57 8.82
CA GLY A 108 -4.73 18.23 9.17
C GLY A 108 -5.13 16.83 8.72
N SER A 109 -6.39 16.51 8.91
CA SER A 109 -6.96 15.23 8.51
C SER A 109 -8.15 15.43 7.58
N LEU A 110 -8.21 14.62 6.54
CA LEU A 110 -9.31 14.58 5.59
C LEU A 110 -10.03 13.24 5.71
N PHE A 111 -11.35 13.26 5.88
CA PHE A 111 -12.17 12.06 5.81
C PHE A 111 -12.48 11.76 4.35
N LEU A 112 -12.23 10.51 3.93
CA LEU A 112 -12.40 10.06 2.56
C LEU A 112 -13.36 8.87 2.52
N GLN A 113 -14.16 8.82 1.45
CA GLN A 113 -14.92 7.63 1.07
C GLN A 113 -14.62 7.27 -0.37
N VAL A 114 -14.32 6.00 -0.61
CA VAL A 114 -14.04 5.48 -1.94
C VAL A 114 -15.03 4.37 -2.24
N LEU A 115 -15.70 4.48 -3.38
CA LEU A 115 -16.43 3.38 -4.00
C LEU A 115 -15.60 2.88 -5.17
N THR A 116 -15.15 1.63 -5.11
CA THR A 116 -14.39 1.01 -6.19
C THR A 116 -15.37 0.41 -7.20
N GLU A 117 -15.50 1.04 -8.36
CA GLU A 117 -16.40 0.56 -9.42
C GLU A 117 -15.86 -0.69 -10.12
N GLU A 118 -14.54 -0.71 -10.38
CA GLU A 118 -13.86 -1.81 -11.06
C GLU A 118 -12.47 -2.03 -10.44
N MET A 119 -12.03 -3.29 -10.40
CA MET A 119 -10.68 -3.65 -9.97
C MET A 119 -10.18 -4.88 -10.75
N LYS A 120 -8.97 -4.79 -11.31
CA LYS A 120 -8.32 -5.87 -12.05
C LYS A 120 -6.95 -6.18 -11.46
N ILE A 121 -6.65 -7.46 -11.29
CA ILE A 121 -5.37 -7.97 -10.77
C ILE A 121 -4.93 -9.13 -11.68
N ASP A 122 -3.74 -9.02 -12.27
CA ASP A 122 -3.16 -9.97 -13.23
C ASP A 122 -1.78 -10.49 -12.78
#